data_AF-Q05ZM1-F1
#
_entry.id   AF-Q05ZM1-F1
#
_cell.length_a   1.000
_cell.length_b   1.000
_cell.length_c   1.000
_cell.angle_alpha   90.00
_cell.angle_beta   90.00
_cell.angle_gamma   90.00
#
_symmetry.space_group_name_H-M   'P 1'
#
loop_
_entity.id
_entity.type
_entity.pdbx_description
1 polymer ?
#
loop_
_entity_poly.entity_id
_entity_poly.type
_entity_poly.pdbx_seq_one_letter_code
_entity_poly.pdbx_strand_id
1 'polypeptide(L)'
;MLVIWTEIWQFDAMEAMAESILLDRKYQLLTWLYLVFPNYLITRLRQHLMWMIAILLLCFGSPAAAMASTAGEEVVVFRSAYCECCEAWESHIAEAGFVVQDHVADDMDGIKEAMGVPADSASCHTARVSGYVVEGHVPAASIQRMLKERPEIKGLAAPGMPMGSPGMEVDGMVADPFSVFSIANNGTMVEIDFYGSH
;
A
#
# COMPACT_ATOMS: atom_id res chain seq x y z
N MET A 1 -26.28 -99.31 26.51
CA MET A 1 -25.40 -99.00 25.36
C MET A 1 -26.08 -97.92 24.51
N LEU A 2 -26.19 -96.69 25.02
CA LEU A 2 -26.88 -95.57 24.34
C LEU A 2 -26.64 -94.25 25.12
N VAL A 3 -25.38 -93.82 25.28
CA VAL A 3 -25.07 -92.50 25.87
C VAL A 3 -23.91 -91.77 25.15
N ILE A 4 -23.21 -92.39 24.19
CA ILE A 4 -21.94 -91.85 23.65
C ILE A 4 -22.12 -91.10 22.30
N TRP A 5 -23.32 -91.10 21.71
CA TRP A 5 -23.50 -90.59 20.34
C TRP A 5 -23.85 -89.09 20.23
N THR A 6 -24.16 -88.41 21.34
CA THR A 6 -24.55 -86.98 21.32
C THR A 6 -23.38 -86.02 21.49
N GLU A 7 -22.23 -86.47 22.00
CA GLU A 7 -21.09 -85.59 22.29
C GLU A 7 -20.23 -85.28 21.05
N ILE A 8 -20.15 -86.20 20.09
CA ILE A 8 -19.33 -86.03 18.88
C ILE A 8 -19.90 -84.93 17.96
N TRP A 9 -21.22 -84.88 17.78
CA TRP A 9 -21.89 -83.85 16.97
C TRP A 9 -21.75 -82.44 17.55
N GLN A 10 -21.58 -82.32 18.86
CA GLN A 10 -21.49 -81.05 19.54
C GLN A 10 -20.07 -80.45 19.42
N PHE A 11 -19.06 -81.29 19.29
CA PHE A 11 -17.67 -80.86 19.07
C PHE A 11 -17.45 -80.35 17.65
N ASP A 12 -17.93 -81.07 16.64
CA ASP A 12 -17.81 -80.69 15.22
C ASP A 12 -18.54 -79.36 14.92
N ALA A 13 -19.68 -79.13 15.56
CA ALA A 13 -20.42 -77.87 15.42
C ALA A 13 -19.66 -76.67 16.03
N MET A 14 -18.97 -76.88 17.16
CA MET A 14 -18.18 -75.83 17.81
C MET A 14 -16.94 -75.45 17.00
N GLU A 15 -16.29 -76.42 16.35
CA GLU A 15 -15.11 -76.18 15.51
C GLU A 15 -15.48 -75.39 14.24
N ALA A 16 -16.56 -75.78 13.56
CA ALA A 16 -17.08 -75.04 12.40
C ALA A 16 -17.50 -73.60 12.75
N MET A 17 -18.11 -73.40 13.92
CA MET A 17 -18.44 -72.08 14.42
C MET A 17 -17.17 -71.25 14.72
N ALA A 18 -16.15 -71.84 15.34
CA ALA A 18 -14.89 -71.16 15.61
C ALA A 18 -14.18 -70.72 14.32
N GLU A 19 -14.18 -71.55 13.28
CA GLU A 19 -13.61 -71.21 11.98
C GLU A 19 -14.37 -70.05 11.30
N SER A 20 -15.70 -70.04 11.35
CA SER A 20 -16.51 -68.94 10.80
C SER A 20 -16.26 -67.61 11.50
N ILE A 21 -16.08 -67.63 12.83
CA ILE A 21 -15.79 -66.44 13.64
C ILE A 21 -14.39 -65.91 13.31
N LEU A 22 -13.40 -66.79 13.13
CA LEU A 22 -12.05 -66.40 12.74
C LEU A 22 -12.00 -65.84 11.32
N LEU A 23 -12.80 -66.39 10.41
CA LEU A 23 -12.89 -65.91 9.04
C LEU A 23 -13.51 -64.51 8.99
N ASP A 24 -14.64 -64.29 9.66
CA ASP A 24 -15.31 -62.98 9.75
C ASP A 24 -14.37 -61.92 10.37
N ARG A 25 -13.68 -62.26 11.45
CA ARG A 25 -12.70 -61.37 12.09
C ARG A 25 -11.55 -60.98 11.15
N LYS A 26 -11.05 -61.90 10.31
CA LYS A 26 -10.01 -61.61 9.30
C LYS A 26 -10.55 -60.70 8.19
N TYR A 27 -11.76 -60.92 7.70
CA TYR A 27 -12.38 -60.06 6.68
C TYR A 27 -12.70 -58.66 7.20
N GLN A 28 -13.14 -58.54 8.45
CA GLN A 28 -13.26 -57.25 9.12
C GLN A 28 -11.89 -56.55 9.19
N LEU A 29 -10.85 -57.21 9.69
CA LEU A 29 -9.52 -56.58 9.76
C LEU A 29 -8.96 -56.17 8.39
N LEU A 30 -9.19 -56.96 7.34
CA LEU A 30 -8.79 -56.64 5.97
C LEU A 30 -9.57 -55.44 5.40
N THR A 31 -10.88 -55.37 5.61
CA THR A 31 -11.69 -54.24 5.13
C THR A 31 -11.31 -52.93 5.82
N TRP A 32 -11.01 -52.96 7.13
CA TRP A 32 -10.48 -51.80 7.86
C TRP A 32 -9.10 -51.36 7.35
N LEU A 33 -8.19 -52.30 7.05
CA LEU A 33 -6.84 -51.99 6.56
C LEU A 33 -6.85 -51.43 5.13
N TYR A 34 -7.74 -51.91 4.26
CA TYR A 34 -7.75 -51.54 2.83
C TYR A 34 -8.66 -50.35 2.47
N LEU A 35 -9.70 -50.06 3.25
CA LEU A 35 -10.65 -48.98 2.91
C LEU A 35 -10.51 -47.75 3.80
N VAL A 36 -10.23 -47.94 5.09
CA VAL A 36 -10.20 -46.84 6.07
C VAL A 36 -8.80 -46.24 6.17
N PHE A 37 -7.77 -47.09 6.23
CA PHE A 37 -6.39 -46.64 6.40
C PHE A 37 -5.85 -45.81 5.22
N PRO A 38 -6.08 -46.19 3.93
CA PRO A 38 -5.60 -45.40 2.80
C PRO A 38 -6.35 -44.07 2.67
N ASN A 39 -7.66 -44.05 2.93
CA ASN A 39 -8.47 -42.82 2.91
C ASN A 39 -8.05 -41.84 4.02
N TYR A 40 -7.67 -42.33 5.20
CA TYR A 40 -7.15 -41.48 6.26
C TYR A 40 -5.79 -40.86 5.87
N LEU A 41 -4.90 -41.65 5.26
CA LEU A 41 -3.60 -41.14 4.80
C LEU A 41 -3.79 -40.09 3.69
N ILE A 42 -4.64 -40.36 2.70
CA ILE A 42 -4.93 -39.48 1.56
C ILE A 42 -5.58 -38.16 2.04
N THR A 43 -6.55 -38.21 2.95
CA THR A 43 -7.21 -37.01 3.47
C THR A 43 -6.25 -36.14 4.28
N ARG A 44 -5.40 -36.75 5.10
CA ARG A 44 -4.39 -36.04 5.90
C ARG A 44 -3.30 -35.40 5.04
N LEU A 45 -2.80 -36.13 4.03
CA LEU A 45 -1.84 -35.59 3.04
C LEU A 45 -2.42 -34.42 2.24
N ARG A 46 -3.68 -34.53 1.80
CA ARG A 46 -4.39 -33.44 1.10
C ARG A 46 -4.56 -32.21 1.99
N GLN A 47 -4.92 -32.40 3.26
CA GLN A 47 -5.08 -31.30 4.21
C GLN A 47 -3.76 -30.58 4.47
N HIS A 48 -2.65 -31.30 4.67
CA HIS A 48 -1.33 -30.69 4.82
C HIS A 48 -0.86 -29.98 3.55
N LEU A 49 -1.12 -30.55 2.36
CA LEU A 49 -0.81 -29.89 1.09
C LEU A 49 -1.58 -28.57 0.92
N MET A 50 -2.87 -28.54 1.30
CA MET A 50 -3.68 -27.32 1.27
C MET A 50 -3.12 -26.25 2.22
N TRP A 51 -2.70 -26.63 3.43
CA TRP A 51 -2.08 -25.69 4.38
C TRP A 51 -0.72 -25.17 3.90
N MET A 52 0.10 -26.02 3.28
CA MET A 52 1.39 -25.61 2.68
C MET A 52 1.20 -24.60 1.56
N ILE A 53 0.21 -24.79 0.68
CA ILE A 53 -0.12 -23.85 -0.40
C ILE A 53 -0.65 -22.52 0.16
N ALA A 54 -1.52 -22.56 1.18
CA ALA A 54 -2.05 -21.36 1.82
C ALA A 54 -0.95 -20.52 2.49
N ILE A 55 0.00 -21.17 3.19
CA ILE A 55 1.16 -20.49 3.80
C ILE A 55 2.10 -19.92 2.73
N LEU A 56 2.33 -20.65 1.64
CA LEU A 56 3.13 -20.15 0.52
C LEU A 56 2.52 -18.89 -0.10
N LEU A 57 1.20 -18.85 -0.28
CA LEU A 57 0.49 -17.67 -0.79
C LEU A 57 0.54 -16.48 0.19
N LEU A 58 0.55 -16.73 1.50
CA LEU A 58 0.70 -15.70 2.54
C LEU A 58 2.13 -15.15 2.62
N CYS A 59 3.16 -15.96 2.37
CA CYS A 59 4.56 -15.53 2.42
C CYS A 59 5.07 -14.93 1.09
N PHE A 60 4.44 -15.24 -0.05
CA PHE A 60 4.82 -14.74 -1.38
C PHE A 60 3.80 -13.80 -2.02
N GLY A 61 2.73 -13.44 -1.30
CA GLY A 61 1.87 -12.32 -1.67
C GLY A 61 2.64 -11.01 -1.49
N SER A 62 3.47 -10.65 -2.47
CA SER A 62 4.11 -9.33 -2.50
C SER A 62 3.02 -8.25 -2.37
N PRO A 63 3.13 -7.29 -1.45
CA PRO A 63 2.55 -5.99 -1.74
C PRO A 63 3.32 -5.51 -2.96
N ALA A 64 2.66 -5.51 -4.11
CA ALA A 64 3.08 -4.63 -5.19
C ALA A 64 3.01 -3.23 -4.58
N ALA A 65 4.14 -2.74 -4.04
CA ALA A 65 4.34 -1.34 -3.79
C ALA A 65 4.15 -0.71 -5.18
N ALA A 66 2.95 -0.18 -5.41
CA ALA A 66 2.66 0.57 -6.59
C ALA A 66 3.75 1.63 -6.70
N MET A 67 4.60 1.51 -7.72
CA MET A 67 5.41 2.63 -8.15
C MET A 67 4.40 3.66 -8.62
N ALA A 68 3.98 4.54 -7.72
CA ALA A 68 3.19 5.70 -8.05
C ALA A 68 4.08 6.58 -8.93
N SER A 69 3.97 6.36 -10.23
CA SER A 69 4.44 7.30 -11.23
C SER A 69 3.62 8.57 -11.03
N THR A 70 4.27 9.68 -10.68
CA THR A 70 3.62 11.00 -10.62
C THR A 70 3.27 11.54 -12.01
N ALA A 71 3.66 10.82 -13.08
CA ALA A 71 3.27 11.16 -14.44
C ALA A 71 1.74 11.11 -14.56
N GLY A 72 1.13 12.28 -14.77
CA GLY A 72 -0.32 12.42 -14.91
C GLY A 72 -1.08 12.85 -13.65
N GLU A 73 -0.40 13.11 -12.53
CA GLU A 73 -1.08 13.71 -11.36
C GLU A 73 -1.38 15.18 -11.66
N GLU A 74 -2.63 15.58 -11.40
CA GLU A 74 -3.10 16.93 -11.66
C GLU A 74 -2.73 17.90 -10.54
N VAL A 75 -2.14 19.03 -10.93
CA VAL A 75 -1.80 20.15 -10.04
C VAL A 75 -2.63 21.35 -10.47
N VAL A 76 -3.57 21.76 -9.62
CA VAL A 76 -4.41 22.94 -9.86
C VAL A 76 -3.73 24.14 -9.22
N VAL A 77 -3.32 25.13 -10.03
CA VAL A 77 -2.53 26.28 -9.61
C VAL A 77 -3.39 27.53 -9.65
N PHE A 78 -3.34 28.32 -8.58
CA PHE A 78 -4.02 29.61 -8.47
C PHE A 78 -2.97 30.71 -8.38
N ARG A 79 -3.03 31.67 -9.29
CA ARG A 79 -2.09 32.81 -9.35
C ARG A 79 -2.77 34.06 -9.87
N SER A 80 -2.11 35.20 -9.70
CA SER A 80 -2.52 36.44 -10.38
C SER A 80 -2.07 36.45 -11.85
N ALA A 81 -2.80 37.22 -12.68
CA ALA A 81 -2.56 37.30 -14.12
C ALA A 81 -1.18 37.88 -14.51
N TYR A 82 -0.51 38.57 -13.59
CA TYR A 82 0.70 39.35 -13.85
C TYR A 82 1.95 38.73 -13.21
N CYS A 83 1.86 37.49 -12.71
CA CYS A 83 2.95 36.80 -12.05
C CYS A 83 3.72 35.88 -13.02
N GLU A 84 4.76 36.41 -13.67
CA GLU A 84 5.58 35.64 -14.61
C GLU A 84 6.36 34.50 -13.94
N CYS A 85 6.86 34.70 -12.71
CA CYS A 85 7.56 33.64 -11.98
C CYS A 85 6.65 32.46 -11.61
N CYS A 86 5.35 32.70 -11.45
CA CYS A 86 4.36 31.66 -11.23
C CYS A 86 4.22 30.76 -12.48
N GLU A 87 4.21 31.34 -13.69
CA GLU A 87 4.17 30.59 -14.95
C GLU A 87 5.45 29.77 -15.18
N ALA A 88 6.60 30.33 -14.79
CA ALA A 88 7.87 29.61 -14.84
C ALA A 88 7.88 28.42 -13.86
N TRP A 89 7.32 28.59 -12.66
CA TRP A 89 7.15 27.49 -11.71
C TRP A 89 6.20 26.41 -12.26
N GLU A 90 5.06 26.78 -12.85
CA GLU A 90 4.15 25.85 -13.53
C GLU A 90 4.87 25.04 -14.61
N SER A 91 5.74 25.68 -15.39
CA SER A 91 6.55 25.01 -16.41
C SER A 91 7.49 23.96 -15.79
N HIS A 92 8.18 24.30 -14.71
CA HIS A 92 9.01 23.35 -13.94
C HIS A 92 8.21 22.16 -13.42
N ILE A 93 6.99 22.40 -12.91
CA ILE A 93 6.10 21.35 -12.45
C ILE A 93 5.63 20.46 -13.60
N ALA A 94 5.28 21.03 -14.75
CA ALA A 94 4.92 20.27 -15.94
C ALA A 94 6.08 19.40 -16.46
N GLU A 95 7.31 19.94 -16.49
CA GLU A 95 8.53 19.21 -16.87
C GLU A 95 8.82 18.04 -15.93
N ALA A 96 8.46 18.16 -14.65
CA ALA A 96 8.53 17.07 -13.67
C ALA A 96 7.44 15.99 -13.84
N GLY A 97 6.58 16.11 -14.86
CA GLY A 97 5.59 15.10 -15.27
C GLY A 97 4.18 15.31 -14.72
N PHE A 98 3.92 16.41 -14.03
CA PHE A 98 2.59 16.76 -13.54
C PHE A 98 1.73 17.36 -14.66
N VAL A 99 0.40 17.25 -14.53
CA VAL A 99 -0.55 17.93 -15.41
C VAL A 99 -1.01 19.20 -14.71
N VAL A 100 -0.57 20.35 -15.21
CA VAL A 100 -0.88 21.65 -14.61
C VAL A 100 -2.21 22.19 -15.14
N GLN A 101 -3.11 22.57 -14.23
CA GLN A 101 -4.29 23.38 -14.52
C GLN A 101 -4.11 24.78 -13.91
N ASP A 102 -3.92 25.77 -14.78
CA ASP A 102 -3.73 27.17 -14.38
C ASP A 102 -5.07 27.89 -14.20
N HIS A 103 -5.26 28.49 -13.03
CA HIS A 103 -6.40 29.32 -12.67
C HIS A 103 -5.93 30.72 -12.25
N VAL A 104 -6.10 31.65 -13.18
CA VAL A 104 -5.90 33.07 -12.91
C VAL A 104 -7.04 33.60 -12.04
N ALA A 105 -6.69 34.23 -10.92
CA ALA A 105 -7.64 34.81 -9.98
C ALA A 105 -7.19 36.21 -9.50
N ASP A 106 -8.17 37.07 -9.25
CA ASP A 106 -7.93 38.43 -8.74
C ASP A 106 -7.76 38.46 -7.21
N ASP A 107 -8.51 37.62 -6.48
CA ASP A 107 -8.48 37.54 -5.02
C ASP A 107 -7.64 36.36 -4.53
N MET A 108 -6.32 36.54 -4.57
CA MET A 108 -5.37 35.51 -4.10
C MET A 108 -5.38 35.35 -2.58
N ASP A 109 -5.65 36.42 -1.83
CA ASP A 109 -5.69 36.37 -0.37
C ASP A 109 -6.88 35.53 0.12
N GLY A 110 -8.06 35.74 -0.47
CA GLY A 110 -9.24 34.92 -0.18
C GLY A 110 -9.06 33.45 -0.55
N ILE A 111 -8.35 33.15 -1.65
CA ILE A 111 -8.00 31.77 -2.03
C ILE A 111 -7.08 31.13 -0.99
N LYS A 112 -6.01 31.82 -0.57
CA LYS A 112 -5.06 31.33 0.45
C LYS A 112 -5.77 31.06 1.77
N GLU A 113 -6.62 31.98 2.22
CA GLU A 113 -7.42 31.82 3.44
C GLU A 113 -8.37 30.62 3.33
N ALA A 114 -9.08 30.47 2.21
CA ALA A 114 -9.99 29.36 1.99
C ALA A 114 -9.28 27.99 1.96
N MET A 115 -8.02 27.94 1.51
CA MET A 115 -7.16 26.75 1.59
C MET A 115 -6.49 26.58 2.96
N GLY A 116 -6.62 27.58 3.83
CA GLY A 116 -6.05 27.62 5.17
C GLY A 116 -4.52 27.61 5.15
N VAL A 117 -3.94 28.37 4.22
CA VAL A 117 -2.53 28.73 4.16
C VAL A 117 -2.24 29.70 5.31
N PRO A 118 -1.27 29.40 6.20
CA PRO A 118 -0.84 30.35 7.22
C PRO A 118 -0.28 31.64 6.63
N ALA A 119 -0.56 32.79 7.25
CA ALA A 119 -0.08 34.09 6.76
C ALA A 119 1.46 34.14 6.65
N ASP A 120 2.16 33.55 7.62
CA ASP A 120 3.63 33.49 7.65
C ASP A 120 4.23 32.57 6.57
N SER A 121 3.40 31.76 5.91
CA SER A 121 3.83 30.86 4.84
C SER A 121 3.54 31.40 3.44
N ALA A 122 2.88 32.55 3.33
CA ALA A 122 2.33 33.04 2.08
C ALA A 122 3.42 33.37 1.03
N SER A 123 3.08 33.13 -0.23
CA SER A 123 3.89 33.39 -1.42
C SER A 123 3.00 33.91 -2.56
N CYS A 124 3.53 34.01 -3.78
CA CYS A 124 2.88 34.59 -4.96
C CYS A 124 1.73 33.74 -5.52
N HIS A 125 1.75 32.41 -5.37
CA HIS A 125 0.73 31.48 -5.86
C HIS A 125 0.46 30.36 -4.85
N THR A 126 -0.66 29.68 -5.04
CA THR A 126 -1.06 28.51 -4.24
C THR A 126 -1.57 27.43 -5.17
N ALA A 127 -1.15 26.19 -4.95
CA ALA A 127 -1.58 25.06 -5.75
C ALA A 127 -2.18 23.95 -4.87
N ARG A 128 -2.93 23.06 -5.51
CA ARG A 128 -3.49 21.86 -4.90
C ARG A 128 -3.14 20.62 -5.73
N VAL A 129 -2.67 19.57 -5.06
CA VAL A 129 -2.32 18.29 -5.68
C VAL A 129 -2.67 17.14 -4.75
N SER A 130 -3.43 16.16 -5.22
CA SER A 130 -3.89 14.99 -4.45
C SER A 130 -4.47 15.30 -3.05
N GLY A 131 -5.07 16.48 -2.86
CA GLY A 131 -5.61 16.93 -1.57
C GLY A 131 -4.66 17.73 -0.68
N TYR A 132 -3.37 17.84 -1.05
CA TYR A 132 -2.39 18.69 -0.38
C TYR A 132 -2.37 20.10 -0.97
N VAL A 133 -2.05 21.08 -0.12
CA VAL A 133 -1.73 22.45 -0.53
C VAL A 133 -0.23 22.55 -0.84
N VAL A 134 0.13 23.34 -1.85
CA VAL A 134 1.51 23.68 -2.17
C VAL A 134 1.58 25.20 -2.32
N GLU A 135 2.29 25.85 -1.41
CA GLU A 135 2.36 27.31 -1.33
C GLU A 135 3.72 27.83 -1.81
N GLY A 136 3.70 28.64 -2.87
CA GLY A 136 4.91 29.25 -3.43
C GLY A 136 5.81 28.30 -4.22
N HIS A 137 7.05 28.74 -4.43
CA HIS A 137 8.05 28.12 -5.31
C HIS A 137 8.66 26.83 -4.73
N VAL A 138 7.82 25.89 -4.31
CA VAL A 138 8.23 24.57 -3.78
C VAL A 138 8.78 23.73 -4.94
N PRO A 139 9.97 23.12 -4.81
CA PRO A 139 10.50 22.26 -5.86
C PRO A 139 9.67 21.00 -6.08
N ALA A 140 9.52 20.61 -7.36
CA ALA A 140 8.84 19.38 -7.77
C ALA A 140 9.32 18.14 -7.00
N ALA A 141 10.61 18.05 -6.67
CA ALA A 141 11.17 16.93 -5.90
C ALA A 141 10.54 16.81 -4.50
N SER A 142 10.32 17.92 -3.78
CA SER A 142 9.64 17.92 -2.48
C SER A 142 8.19 17.48 -2.62
N ILE A 143 7.49 17.95 -3.67
CA ILE A 143 6.10 17.57 -3.95
C ILE A 143 6.01 16.07 -4.25
N GLN A 144 6.86 15.55 -5.14
CA GLN A 144 6.93 14.12 -5.46
C GLN A 144 7.20 13.26 -4.21
N ARG A 145 8.10 13.71 -3.33
CA ARG A 145 8.38 13.02 -2.06
C ARG A 145 7.15 13.02 -1.16
N MET A 146 6.49 14.17 -0.97
CA MET A 146 5.24 14.26 -0.21
C MET A 146 4.16 13.31 -0.78
N LEU A 147 3.97 13.28 -2.09
CA LEU A 147 2.96 12.42 -2.73
C LEU A 147 3.28 10.93 -2.64
N LYS A 148 4.57 10.58 -2.56
CA LYS A 148 5.04 9.22 -2.34
C LYS A 148 4.86 8.79 -0.88
N GLU A 149 5.20 9.65 0.07
CA GLU A 149 5.17 9.33 1.50
C GLU A 149 3.77 9.48 2.12
N ARG A 150 2.92 10.31 1.51
CA ARG A 150 1.56 10.64 1.97
C ARG A 150 1.50 11.01 3.47
N PRO A 151 2.32 11.95 3.96
CA PRO A 151 2.28 12.35 5.36
C PRO A 151 0.95 12.99 5.74
N GLU A 152 0.58 12.91 7.02
CA GLU A 152 -0.63 13.55 7.57
C GLU A 152 -0.38 15.04 7.85
N ILE A 153 -0.22 15.80 6.77
CA ILE A 153 -0.03 17.25 6.77
C ILE A 153 -1.04 17.89 5.82
N LYS A 154 -1.22 19.20 5.95
CA LYS A 154 -2.02 19.98 5.00
C LYS A 154 -1.29 20.16 3.67
N GLY A 155 0.02 20.39 3.70
CA GLY A 155 0.74 20.77 2.51
C GLY A 155 2.19 21.17 2.72
N LEU A 156 2.80 21.73 1.68
CA LEU A 156 4.15 22.29 1.68
C LEU A 156 4.12 23.79 1.42
N ALA A 157 5.13 24.52 1.91
CA ALA A 157 5.34 25.93 1.60
C ALA A 157 6.81 26.25 1.38
N ALA A 158 7.08 27.13 0.42
CA ALA A 158 8.32 27.88 0.27
C ALA A 158 7.96 29.38 0.46
N PRO A 159 8.02 29.90 1.70
CA PRO A 159 7.53 31.25 2.00
C PRO A 159 8.27 32.36 1.24
N GLY A 160 7.56 33.44 0.90
CA GLY A 160 8.13 34.57 0.18
C GLY A 160 8.43 34.24 -1.30
N MET A 161 9.52 34.77 -1.84
CA MET A 161 9.98 34.53 -3.22
C MET A 161 11.51 34.43 -3.26
N PRO A 162 12.09 33.30 -2.82
CA PRO A 162 13.54 33.15 -2.75
C PRO A 162 14.15 33.12 -4.15
N MET A 163 15.18 33.91 -4.42
CA MET A 163 15.84 33.89 -5.72
C MET A 163 16.53 32.55 -5.95
N GLY A 164 16.39 31.98 -7.14
CA GLY A 164 16.91 30.65 -7.47
C GLY A 164 16.04 29.47 -7.02
N SER A 165 14.91 29.73 -6.36
CA SER A 165 13.83 28.71 -6.28
C SER A 165 13.21 28.50 -7.67
N PRO A 166 12.51 27.37 -7.93
CA PRO A 166 11.99 27.08 -9.27
C PRO A 166 11.00 28.12 -9.79
N GLY A 167 11.26 28.69 -10.96
CA GLY A 167 10.54 29.83 -11.51
C GLY A 167 11.07 31.21 -11.07
N MET A 168 12.07 31.24 -10.18
CA MET A 168 12.76 32.44 -9.68
C MET A 168 14.26 32.41 -10.01
N GLU A 169 14.71 31.51 -10.88
CA GLU A 169 16.09 31.46 -11.34
C GLU A 169 16.42 32.64 -12.25
N VAL A 170 17.65 33.15 -12.11
CA VAL A 170 18.19 34.20 -12.98
C VAL A 170 19.54 33.74 -13.50
N ASP A 171 19.67 33.68 -14.83
CA ASP A 171 20.91 33.23 -15.48
C ASP A 171 22.13 34.04 -15.02
N GLY A 172 23.17 33.33 -14.58
CA GLY A 172 24.41 33.92 -14.10
C GLY A 172 24.37 34.46 -12.67
N MET A 173 23.25 34.32 -11.96
CA MET A 173 23.16 34.62 -10.53
C MET A 173 23.25 33.35 -9.69
N VAL A 174 23.81 33.50 -8.49
CA VAL A 174 23.84 32.44 -7.48
C VAL A 174 22.46 32.39 -6.81
N ALA A 175 21.91 31.19 -6.67
CA ALA A 175 20.64 30.99 -5.96
C ALA A 175 20.79 31.32 -4.47
N ASP A 176 19.79 32.00 -3.90
CA ASP A 176 19.70 32.21 -2.47
C ASP A 176 19.33 30.89 -1.78
N PRO A 177 19.92 30.59 -0.61
CA PRO A 177 19.51 29.44 0.16
C PRO A 177 18.07 29.63 0.67
N PHE A 178 17.25 28.59 0.59
CA PHE A 178 15.87 28.62 1.07
C PHE A 178 15.42 27.28 1.63
N SER A 179 14.39 27.30 2.45
CA SER A 179 13.81 26.12 3.09
C SER A 179 12.41 25.85 2.59
N VAL A 180 12.04 24.57 2.52
CA VAL A 180 10.66 24.11 2.31
C VAL A 180 10.13 23.62 3.65
N PHE A 181 8.94 24.08 4.00
CA PHE A 181 8.26 23.75 5.24
C PHE A 181 7.07 22.84 4.96
N SER A 182 6.83 21.88 5.84
CA SER A 182 5.53 21.22 5.96
C SER A 182 4.56 22.10 6.74
N ILE A 183 3.30 22.14 6.32
CA ILE A 183 2.20 22.82 7.01
C ILE A 183 1.34 21.75 7.67
N ALA A 184 1.30 21.72 9.00
CA ALA A 184 0.40 20.86 9.75
C ALA A 184 -1.07 21.36 9.67
N ASN A 185 -2.03 20.50 10.01
CA ASN A 185 -3.46 20.85 9.96
C ASN A 185 -3.85 22.02 10.88
N ASN A 186 -3.07 22.26 11.94
CA ASN A 186 -3.23 23.40 12.85
C ASN A 186 -2.48 24.67 12.40
N GLY A 187 -1.86 24.66 11.21
CA GLY A 187 -1.09 25.78 10.66
C GLY A 187 0.35 25.89 11.16
N THR A 188 0.82 25.00 12.05
CA THR A 188 2.23 24.97 12.45
C THR A 188 3.12 24.55 11.29
N MET A 189 4.25 25.24 11.12
CA MET A 189 5.23 24.93 10.09
C MET A 189 6.48 24.27 10.67
N VAL A 190 6.99 23.26 9.97
CA VAL A 190 8.26 22.58 10.30
C VAL A 190 9.08 22.44 9.02
N GLU A 191 10.33 22.88 9.06
CA GLU A 191 11.27 22.73 7.95
C GLU A 191 11.50 21.25 7.63
N ILE A 192 11.38 20.89 6.34
CA ILE A 192 11.58 19.52 5.86
C ILE A 192 12.65 19.38 4.80
N ASP A 193 12.97 20.45 4.06
CA ASP A 193 14.08 20.51 3.12
C ASP A 193 14.80 21.86 3.23
N PHE A 194 16.09 21.83 2.94
CA PHE A 194 16.92 23.01 2.74
C PHE A 194 17.60 22.93 1.36
N TYR A 195 17.50 24.00 0.60
CA TYR A 195 18.08 24.16 -0.73
C TYR A 195 19.11 25.28 -0.66
N GLY A 196 20.39 24.94 -0.67
CA GLY A 196 21.49 25.90 -0.61
C GLY A 196 22.81 25.22 -0.29
N SER A 197 23.93 25.94 -0.45
CA SER A 197 25.23 25.47 0.04
C SER A 197 25.39 25.80 1.52
N HIS A 198 25.69 24.79 2.35
CA HIS A 198 26.11 24.97 3.74
C HIS A 198 27.44 25.72 3.88
#